data_AF-A0A9X0ERC4-F1
#
_entry.id   AF-A0A9X0ERC4-F1
#
_cell.length_a   1.000
_cell.length_b   1.000
_cell.length_c   1.000
_cell.angle_alpha   90.00
_cell.angle_beta   90.00
_cell.angle_gamma   90.00
#
_symmetry.space_group_name_H-M   'P 1'
#
loop_
_entity.id
_entity.type
_entity.pdbx_description
1 polymer ?
#
loop_
_entity_poly.entity_id
_entity_poly.type
_entity_poly.pdbx_seq_one_letter_code
_entity_poly.pdbx_strand_id
1 'polypeptide(L)' 'MERPNWGIGGLVFVGCMFLGGGVGSMLGDAHNGWLIGMGAGFLGMALTRLIRK' A
#
# COMPACT_ATOMS: atom_id res chain seq x y z
N MET A 1 -14.72 13.25 -19.83
CA MET A 1 -14.49 12.44 -18.61
C MET A 1 -13.11 12.80 -18.09
N GLU A 2 -13.02 13.83 -17.25
CA GLU A 2 -11.77 14.17 -16.58
C GLU A 2 -11.38 12.98 -15.69
N ARG A 3 -10.26 12.33 -15.98
CA ARG A 3 -9.72 11.25 -15.15
C ARG A 3 -9.16 11.95 -13.92
N PRO A 4 -9.80 11.86 -12.73
CA PRO A 4 -9.23 12.48 -11.55
C PRO A 4 -7.83 11.92 -11.35
N ASN A 5 -6.84 12.81 -11.26
CA ASN A 5 -5.44 12.48 -11.00
C ASN A 5 -5.29 11.97 -9.56
N TRP A 6 -6.04 10.92 -9.19
CA TRP A 6 -5.82 10.21 -7.95
C TRP A 6 -4.36 9.78 -7.97
N GLY A 7 -3.59 10.30 -7.00
CA GLY A 7 -2.19 9.97 -6.88
C GLY A 7 -2.07 8.46 -6.82
N ILE A 8 -1.55 7.85 -7.90
CA ILE A 8 -1.43 6.39 -8.04
C ILE A 8 -0.72 5.79 -6.83
N GLY A 9 0.21 6.55 -6.23
CA GLY A 9 0.86 6.18 -4.97
C GLY A 9 -0.10 5.97 -3.78
N GLY A 10 -1.15 6.78 -3.65
CA GLY A 10 -2.14 6.62 -2.58
C GLY A 10 -2.97 5.34 -2.75
N LEU A 11 -3.33 4.99 -3.99
CA LEU A 11 -4.01 3.72 -4.30
C LEU A 11 -3.11 2.51 -3.98
N VAL A 12 -1.82 2.59 -4.32
CA VAL A 12 -0.84 1.55 -4.01
C VAL A 12 -0.60 1.43 -2.50
N PHE A 13 -0.55 2.56 -1.78
CA PHE A 13 -0.40 2.58 -0.32
C PHE A 13 -1.59 1.91 0.38
N VAL A 14 -2.82 2.33 0.05
CA VAL A 14 -4.05 1.76 0.63
C VAL A 14 -4.16 0.28 0.31
N GLY A 15 -3.86 -0.12 -0.93
CA GLY A 15 -3.87 -1.52 -1.36
C GLY A 15 -2.90 -2.38 -0.56
N CYS A 16 -1.63 -1.97 -0.43
CA CYS A 16 -0.65 -2.70 0.38
C CYS A 16 -1.02 -2.73 1.87
N MET A 17 -1.61 -1.67 2.39
CA MET A 17 -2.00 -1.60 3.80
C MET A 17 -3.14 -2.55 4.13
N PHE A 18 -4.15 -2.63 3.25
CA PHE A 18 -5.25 -3.59 3.39
C PHE A 18 -4.78 -5.04 3.19
N LEU A 19 -3.86 -5.27 2.24
CA LEU A 19 -3.33 -6.60 1.95
C LEU A 19 -2.43 -7.09 3.08
N GLY A 20 -1.55 -6.25 3.60
CA GLY A 20 -0.72 -6.55 4.76
C GLY A 20 -1.54 -6.75 6.03
N GLY A 21 -2.47 -5.85 6.33
CA GLY A 21 -3.37 -5.97 7.48
C GLY A 21 -4.25 -7.23 7.40
N GLY A 22 -4.81 -7.52 6.23
CA GLY A 22 -5.62 -8.72 6.00
C GLY A 22 -4.82 -10.02 6.14
N VAL A 23 -3.61 -10.07 5.58
CA VAL A 23 -2.71 -11.22 5.73
C VAL A 23 -2.29 -11.40 7.20
N GLY A 24 -1.90 -10.32 7.89
CA GLY A 24 -1.54 -10.44 9.32
C GLY A 24 -2.71 -10.83 10.21
N SER A 25 -3.92 -10.35 9.92
CA SER A 25 -5.13 -10.80 10.62
C SER A 25 -5.40 -12.29 10.41
N MET A 26 -5.11 -12.85 9.23
CA MET A 26 -5.21 -14.29 8.97
C MET A 26 -4.13 -15.10 9.70
N LEU A 27 -2.91 -14.56 9.86
CA LEU A 27 -1.83 -15.22 10.60
C LEU A 27 -1.95 -15.10 12.13
N GLY A 28 -2.99 -14.42 12.63
CA GLY A 28 -3.20 -14.19 14.07
C GLY A 28 -2.39 -13.04 14.65
N ASP A 29 -1.59 -12.36 13.82
CA ASP A 29 -0.68 -11.29 14.20
C ASP A 29 -0.99 -10.03 13.39
N ALA A 30 -2.15 -9.45 13.69
CA ALA A 30 -2.65 -8.26 13.01
C ALA A 30 -1.63 -7.10 13.08
N HIS A 31 -0.95 -6.94 14.21
CA HIS A 31 0.07 -5.91 14.40
C HIS A 31 1.20 -6.01 13.37
N ASN A 32 1.72 -7.22 13.17
CA ASN A 32 2.77 -7.49 12.17
C ASN A 32 2.25 -7.28 10.74
N GLY A 33 0.99 -7.64 10.46
CA GLY A 33 0.35 -7.37 9.18
C GLY A 33 0.23 -5.89 8.85
N TRP A 34 -0.22 -5.07 9.80
CA TRP A 34 -0.31 -3.63 9.62
C TRP A 34 1.07 -3.00 9.42
N LEU A 35 2.09 -3.43 10.16
CA LEU A 35 3.48 -3.00 9.97
C LEU A 35 4.00 -3.34 8.57
N ILE A 36 3.77 -4.58 8.09
CA ILE A 36 4.13 -5.00 6.73
C ILE A 36 3.37 -4.18 5.69
N GLY A 37 2.07 -3.95 5.89
CA GLY A 37 1.25 -3.16 4.98
C GLY A 37 1.70 -1.70 4.88
N MET A 38 2.12 -1.10 6.01
CA MET A 38 2.67 0.25 6.04
C MET A 38 4.02 0.33 5.29
N GLY A 39 4.91 -0.64 5.54
CA GLY A 39 6.22 -0.72 4.87
C GLY A 39 6.10 -0.96 3.36
N ALA A 40 5.27 -1.92 2.95
CA ALA A 40 5.02 -2.23 1.54
C ALA A 40 4.31 -1.06 0.82
N GLY A 41 3.40 -0.36 1.49
CA GLY A 41 2.75 0.84 0.96
C GLY A 41 3.73 1.99 0.74
N PHE A 42 4.66 2.23 1.68
CA PHE A 42 5.72 3.22 1.52
C PHE A 42 6.64 2.89 0.35
N LEU A 43 7.03 1.61 0.22
CA LEU A 43 7.84 1.13 -0.89
C LEU A 43 7.10 1.29 -2.23
N GLY A 44 5.81 0.98 -2.27
CA GLY A 44 4.96 1.13 -3.45
C GLY A 44 4.82 2.59 -3.90
N MET A 45 4.74 3.54 -2.97
CA MET A 45 4.80 4.98 -3.28
C MET A 45 6.17 5.42 -3.83
N ALA A 46 7.26 4.91 -3.26
CA ALA A 46 8.60 5.19 -3.76
C ALA A 46 8.81 4.62 -5.17
N LEU A 47 8.34 3.40 -5.42
CA LEU A 47 8.44 2.72 -6.72
C LEU A 47 7.59 3.41 -7.79
N THR A 48 6.37 3.83 -7.45
CA THR A 48 5.52 4.59 -8.39
C THR A 48 6.11 5.95 -8.73
N ARG A 49 6.84 6.58 -7.80
CA ARG A 49 7.63 7.79 -8.08
C ARG A 49 8.84 7.52 -8.97
N LEU A 50 9.50 6.38 -8.79
CA LEU A 50 10.65 5.98 -9.60
C LEU A 50 10.25 5.62 -11.04
N ILE A 51 9.15 4.89 -11.22
CA ILE A 51 8.64 4.46 -12.54
C ILE A 51 7.99 5.60 -13.32
N ARG A 52 7.42 6.61 -12.64
CA ARG A 52 6.89 7.82 -13.30
C ARG A 52 7.95 8.90 -13.57
N LYS A 53 9.23 8.65 -13.28
CA LYS A 53 10.34 9.55 -13.61
C LYS A 53 10.98 9.11 -14.92
#